data_AF-A0A5C6FAH6-F1
#
_entry.id   AF-A0A5C6FAH6-F1
#
_cell.length_a   1.000
_cell.length_b   1.000
_cell.length_c   1.000
_cell.angle_alpha   90.00
_cell.angle_beta   90.00
_cell.angle_gamma   90.00
#
_symmetry.space_group_name_H-M   'P 1'
#
loop_
_entity.id
_entity.type
_entity.pdbx_description
1 polymer ?
#
loop_
_entity_poly.entity_id
_entity_poly.type
_entity_poly.pdbx_seq_one_letter_code
_entity_poly.pdbx_strand_id
1 'polypeptide(L)'
;MPYDEADHVFNIALNLLASGNCLEHIEVRRQDEAYLSAVGADRIPDPTTEGDFCRRFVTADVLHLMNAFNRVRAKVWKQQLDDFFDCAVIKGDGTQIETSAEKK
;
A
#
# COMPACT_ATOMS: atom_id res chain seq x y z
N MET A 1 -21.13 -1.52 -2.28
CA MET A 1 -20.63 -0.13 -2.16
C MET A 1 -20.25 0.35 -3.56
N PRO A 2 -20.08 1.66 -3.83
CA PRO A 2 -19.78 2.18 -5.17
C PRO A 2 -18.31 2.02 -5.62
N TYR A 3 -17.49 1.27 -4.88
CA TYR A 3 -16.07 1.04 -5.14
C TYR A 3 -15.77 -0.46 -5.02
N ASP A 4 -14.86 -0.94 -5.87
CA ASP A 4 -14.32 -2.30 -5.82
C ASP A 4 -13.16 -2.40 -4.83
N GLU A 5 -12.80 -3.63 -4.42
CA GLU A 5 -11.66 -3.84 -3.50
C GLU A 5 -10.34 -3.30 -4.05
N ALA A 6 -10.17 -3.35 -5.38
CA ALA A 6 -8.99 -2.82 -6.04
C ALA A 6 -8.90 -1.29 -5.93
N ASP A 7 -10.04 -0.58 -5.92
CA ASP A 7 -10.07 0.89 -5.82
C ASP A 7 -9.50 1.34 -4.47
N HIS A 8 -9.86 0.65 -3.39
CA HIS A 8 -9.35 0.91 -2.05
C HIS A 8 -7.84 0.71 -1.96
N VAL A 9 -7.36 -0.44 -2.44
CA VAL A 9 -5.93 -0.76 -2.43
C VAL A 9 -5.14 0.26 -3.24
N PHE A 10 -5.65 0.63 -4.42
CA PHE A 10 -4.99 1.58 -5.31
C PHE A 10 -4.97 3.00 -4.71
N ASN A 11 -6.07 3.45 -4.14
CA ASN A 11 -6.17 4.77 -3.52
C ASN A 11 -5.22 4.92 -2.32
N ILE A 12 -5.16 3.91 -1.44
CA ILE A 12 -4.22 3.90 -0.31
C ILE A 12 -2.76 3.90 -0.81
N ALA A 13 -2.44 3.08 -1.82
CA ALA A 13 -1.09 3.02 -2.38
C ALA A 13 -0.66 4.34 -3.03
N LEU A 14 -1.56 4.98 -3.77
CA LEU A 14 -1.27 6.27 -4.41
C LEU A 14 -1.19 7.42 -3.42
N ASN A 15 -1.98 7.39 -2.35
CA ASN A 15 -1.83 8.36 -1.26
C ASN A 15 -0.39 8.29 -0.69
N LEU A 16 0.14 7.09 -0.46
CA LEU A 16 1.52 6.89 -0.02
C LEU A 16 2.54 7.38 -1.06
N LEU A 17 2.35 7.02 -2.34
CA LEU A 17 3.22 7.46 -3.44
C LEU A 17 3.26 8.99 -3.56
N ALA A 18 2.14 9.65 -3.29
CA ALA A 18 2.02 11.09 -3.32
C ALA A 18 2.55 11.77 -2.05
N SER A 19 3.34 11.08 -1.23
CA SER A 19 3.90 11.55 0.06
C SER A 19 2.87 11.65 1.20
N GLY A 20 1.75 10.94 1.10
CA GLY A 20 0.86 10.72 2.23
C GLY A 20 1.47 9.73 3.23
N ASN A 21 1.18 9.90 4.52
CA ASN A 21 1.64 8.98 5.58
C ASN A 21 0.50 8.52 6.51
N CYS A 22 -0.72 9.04 6.32
CA CYS A 22 -1.95 8.64 7.00
C CYS A 22 -3.16 8.69 6.05
N LEU A 23 -4.29 8.10 6.46
CA LEU A 23 -5.51 8.06 5.64
C LEU A 23 -6.17 9.43 5.52
N GLU A 24 -6.02 10.30 6.53
CA GLU A 24 -6.59 11.65 6.55
C GLU A 24 -6.05 12.52 5.41
N HIS A 25 -4.84 12.24 4.91
CA HIS A 25 -4.29 12.92 3.74
C HIS A 25 -5.08 12.66 2.45
N ILE A 26 -5.89 11.60 2.40
CA ILE A 26 -6.80 11.34 1.28
C ILE A 26 -7.84 12.46 1.15
N GLU A 27 -8.19 13.15 2.24
CA GLU A 27 -9.12 14.28 2.16
C GLU A 27 -8.56 15.43 1.32
N VAL A 28 -7.24 15.65 1.37
CA VAL A 28 -6.57 16.62 0.49
C VAL A 28 -6.61 16.14 -0.97
N ARG A 29 -6.36 14.84 -1.21
CA ARG A 29 -6.37 14.25 -2.56
C ARG A 29 -7.72 14.32 -3.24
N ARG A 30 -8.80 14.21 -2.47
CA ARG A 30 -10.18 14.30 -2.96
C ARG A 30 -10.54 15.68 -3.48
N GLN A 31 -9.80 16.71 -3.07
CA GLN A 31 -10.01 18.10 -3.46
C GLN A 31 -8.95 18.59 -4.45
N ASP A 32 -7.97 17.74 -4.78
CA ASP A 32 -6.88 18.07 -5.70
C ASP A 32 -7.23 17.62 -7.12
N GLU A 33 -7.69 18.57 -7.94
CA GLU A 33 -8.04 18.32 -9.34
C GLU A 33 -6.86 17.79 -10.17
N ALA A 34 -5.63 18.21 -9.87
CA ALA A 34 -4.46 17.74 -10.59
C ALA A 34 -4.16 16.28 -10.24
N TYR A 35 -4.31 15.90 -8.98
CA TYR A 35 -4.22 14.50 -8.55
C TYR A 35 -5.31 13.64 -9.20
N LEU A 36 -6.58 14.07 -9.11
CA LEU A 36 -7.72 13.35 -9.67
C LEU A 36 -7.59 13.15 -11.19
N SER A 37 -7.15 14.19 -11.90
CA SER A 37 -6.83 14.13 -13.33
C SER A 37 -5.67 13.18 -13.62
N ALA A 38 -4.60 13.21 -12.82
CA ALA A 38 -3.44 12.33 -13.01
C ALA A 38 -3.77 10.84 -12.83
N VAL A 39 -4.70 10.52 -11.94
CA VAL A 39 -5.15 9.14 -11.70
C VAL A 39 -6.36 8.75 -12.55
N GLY A 40 -6.89 9.68 -13.35
CA GLY A 40 -8.03 9.46 -14.24
C GLY A 40 -9.34 9.16 -13.49
N ALA A 41 -9.54 9.74 -12.30
CA ALA A 41 -10.71 9.47 -11.47
C ALA A 41 -11.51 10.76 -11.20
N ASP A 42 -12.83 10.70 -11.37
CA ASP A 42 -13.72 11.80 -10.96
C ASP A 42 -13.86 11.91 -9.44
N ARG A 43 -13.66 10.78 -8.75
CA ARG A 43 -13.74 10.67 -7.28
C ARG A 43 -12.95 9.46 -6.79
N ILE A 44 -12.45 9.56 -5.56
CA ILE A 44 -11.80 8.48 -4.83
C ILE A 44 -12.50 8.25 -3.48
N PRO A 45 -12.40 7.05 -2.88
CA PRO A 45 -12.97 6.79 -1.57
C PRO A 45 -12.42 7.75 -0.51
N ASP A 46 -13.26 8.10 0.45
CA ASP A 46 -12.89 8.99 1.55
C ASP A 46 -12.10 8.27 2.66
N PRO A 47 -11.40 9.02 3.55
CA PRO A 47 -10.63 8.41 4.64
C PRO A 47 -11.45 7.47 5.54
N THR A 48 -12.74 7.75 5.74
CA THR A 48 -13.63 6.89 6.56
C THR A 48 -13.95 5.60 5.83
N THR A 49 -14.24 5.68 4.53
CA THR A 49 -14.48 4.54 3.65
C THR A 49 -13.24 3.65 3.57
N GLU A 50 -12.05 4.23 3.43
CA GLU A 50 -10.79 3.46 3.49
C GLU A 50 -10.56 2.85 4.87
N GLY A 51 -10.92 3.57 5.93
CA GLY A 51 -10.89 3.05 7.29
C GLY A 51 -11.87 1.88 7.51
N ASP A 52 -13.04 1.89 6.87
CA ASP A 52 -13.99 0.76 6.86
C ASP A 52 -13.42 -0.44 6.09
N PHE A 53 -12.80 -0.19 4.93
CA PHE A 53 -12.12 -1.24 4.15
C PHE A 53 -11.01 -1.92 4.97
N CYS A 54 -10.11 -1.14 5.58
CA CYS A 54 -9.03 -1.68 6.41
C CYS A 54 -9.54 -2.47 7.63
N ARG A 55 -10.68 -2.08 8.22
CA ARG A 55 -11.29 -2.78 9.37
C ARG A 55 -11.82 -4.18 9.05
N ARG A 56 -11.92 -4.54 7.77
CA ARG A 56 -12.30 -5.90 7.35
C ARG A 56 -11.20 -6.92 7.62
N PHE A 57 -9.96 -6.49 7.80
CA PHE A 57 -8.80 -7.35 7.97
C PHE A 57 -8.38 -7.41 9.43
N VAL A 58 -8.04 -8.61 9.90
CA VAL A 58 -7.49 -8.84 11.23
C VAL A 58 -5.99 -9.10 11.15
N THR A 59 -5.31 -9.09 12.30
CA THR A 59 -3.86 -9.38 12.38
C THR A 59 -3.46 -10.69 11.70
N ALA A 60 -4.32 -11.72 11.79
CA ALA A 60 -4.07 -13.00 11.13
C ALA A 60 -4.00 -12.88 9.60
N ASP A 61 -4.84 -12.04 8.99
CA ASP A 61 -4.84 -11.81 7.53
C ASP A 61 -3.53 -11.16 7.07
N VAL A 62 -3.06 -10.17 7.83
CA VAL A 62 -1.77 -9.50 7.58
C VAL A 62 -0.61 -10.49 7.69
N LEU A 63 -0.60 -11.32 8.74
CA LEU A 63 0.42 -12.36 8.91
C LEU A 63 0.38 -13.41 7.79
N HIS A 64 -0.81 -13.80 7.34
CA HIS A 64 -0.96 -14.71 6.21
C HIS A 64 -0.41 -14.09 4.91
N LEU A 65 -0.68 -12.81 4.66
CA LEU A 65 -0.13 -12.09 3.51
C LEU A 65 1.40 -12.02 3.57
N MET A 66 1.97 -11.65 4.72
CA MET A 66 3.42 -11.63 4.93
C MET A 66 4.04 -13.01 4.68
N ASN A 67 3.43 -14.07 5.20
CA ASN A 67 3.88 -15.44 4.99
C ASN A 67 3.78 -15.88 3.53
N ALA A 68 2.71 -15.50 2.83
CA ALA A 68 2.58 -15.77 1.39
C ALA A 68 3.69 -15.08 0.60
N PHE A 69 3.98 -13.81 0.90
CA PHE A 69 5.08 -13.07 0.28
C PHE A 69 6.43 -13.75 0.55
N ASN A 70 6.71 -14.13 1.79
CA ASN A 70 7.94 -14.81 2.18
C ASN A 70 8.13 -16.15 1.43
N ARG A 71 7.05 -16.92 1.25
CA ARG A 71 7.07 -18.18 0.48
C ARG A 71 7.41 -17.94 -0.99
N VAL A 72 6.84 -16.91 -1.61
CA VAL A 72 7.15 -16.55 -3.01
C VAL A 72 8.59 -16.03 -3.11
N ARG A 73 9.02 -15.17 -2.19
CA ARG A 73 10.38 -14.62 -2.14
C ARG A 73 11.43 -15.72 -2.10
N ALA A 74 11.24 -16.75 -1.27
CA ALA A 74 12.14 -17.90 -1.22
C ALA A 74 12.26 -18.64 -2.58
N LYS A 75 11.17 -18.74 -3.36
CA LYS A 75 11.20 -19.34 -4.71
C LYS A 75 11.95 -18.47 -5.71
N VAL A 76 11.78 -17.15 -5.63
CA VAL A 76 12.46 -16.19 -6.51
C VAL A 76 13.95 -16.11 -6.20
N TRP A 77 14.32 -16.13 -4.93
CA TRP A 77 15.73 -16.12 -4.50
C TRP A 77 16.50 -17.34 -4.99
N LYS A 78 15.87 -18.53 -4.99
CA LYS A 78 16.48 -19.75 -5.56
C LYS A 78 16.79 -19.67 -7.06
N GLN A 79 16.28 -18.67 -7.78
CA GLN A 79 16.52 -18.47 -9.21
C GLN A 79 17.65 -17.46 -9.47
N GLN A 80 18.25 -16.89 -8.43
CA GLN A 80 19.34 -15.92 -8.58
C GLN A 80 20.67 -16.62 -8.84
N LEU A 81 21.58 -15.92 -9.52
CA LEU A 81 22.96 -16.36 -9.74
C LEU A 81 23.75 -16.39 -8.43
N ASP A 82 24.84 -17.15 -8.37
CA ASP A 82 25.66 -17.26 -7.15
C ASP A 82 26.16 -15.88 -6.67
N ASP A 83 26.60 -15.02 -7.59
CA ASP A 83 27.05 -13.63 -7.31
C ASP A 83 25.97 -12.77 -6.61
N PHE A 84 24.69 -13.11 -6.73
CA PHE A 84 23.61 -12.41 -6.01
C PHE A 84 23.72 -12.58 -4.49
N PHE A 85 24.26 -13.72 -4.03
CA PHE A 85 24.38 -14.03 -2.61
C PHE A 85 25.66 -13.49 -1.97
N ASP A 86 26.56 -12.92 -2.77
CA ASP A 86 27.82 -12.34 -2.28
C ASP A 86 27.59 -11.08 -1.44
N CYS A 87 26.48 -10.37 -1.66
CA CYS A 87 26.14 -9.15 -0.91
C CYS A 87 24.65 -9.07 -0.61
N ALA A 88 24.31 -9.08 0.67
CA ALA A 88 22.95 -8.82 1.12
C ALA A 88 22.66 -7.30 1.08
N VAL A 89 21.84 -6.87 0.10
CA VAL A 89 21.35 -5.48 0.05
C VAL A 89 20.15 -5.34 0.96
N ILE A 90 20.35 -4.71 2.12
CA ILE A 90 19.26 -4.30 3.01
C ILE A 90 18.76 -2.93 2.55
N LYS A 91 17.60 -2.89 1.90
CA LYS A 91 16.90 -1.65 1.59
C LYS A 91 16.17 -1.16 2.84
N GLY A 92 16.69 -0.09 3.44
CA GLY A 92 16.18 0.47 4.70
C GLY A 92 14.85 1.22 4.56
N ASP A 93 14.47 1.63 3.35
CA ASP A 93 13.13 2.17 3.08
C ASP A 93 12.06 1.06 3.13
N GLY A 94 12.47 -0.19 2.94
CA GLY A 94 11.58 -1.25 2.53
C GLY A 94 10.91 -0.86 1.21
N THR A 95 10.58 -1.80 0.35
CA THR A 95 9.48 -1.55 -0.60
C THR A 95 8.11 -1.54 0.12
N GLN A 96 8.09 -1.12 1.38
CA GLN A 96 6.98 -0.87 2.27
C GLN A 96 7.12 0.58 2.73
N ILE A 97 6.49 1.51 2.02
CA ILE A 97 6.43 2.91 2.44
C ILE A 97 5.89 2.93 3.88
N GLU A 98 6.69 3.46 4.81
CA GLU A 98 6.29 3.59 6.20
C GLU A 98 5.05 4.51 6.30
N THR A 99 4.01 4.02 6.96
CA THR A 99 2.84 4.84 7.35
C THR A 99 2.94 5.05 8.85
N SER A 100 2.69 6.24 9.36
CA SER A 100 2.69 6.45 10.82
C SER A 100 1.58 5.67 11.52
N ALA A 101 0.56 5.22 10.77
CA ALA A 101 -0.65 4.57 11.27
C ALA A 101 -1.35 5.39 12.40
N GLU A 102 -1.01 6.67 12.53
CA GLU A 102 -1.61 7.56 13.51
C GLU A 102 -2.97 8.02 13.02
N LYS A 103 -4.00 7.77 13.82
CA LYS A 103 -5.25 8.54 13.77
C LYS A 103 -5.08 9.78 14.63
N LYS A 104 -5.40 10.96 14.08
CA LYS A 104 -5.68 12.15 14.89
C LYS A 104 -7.13 12.17 15.35
#